data_AF-A0A0F9TA02-F1
#
_entry.id   AF-A0A0F9TA02-F1
#
_cell.length_a   1.000
_cell.length_b   1.000
_cell.length_c   1.000
_cell.angle_alpha   90.00
_cell.angle_beta   90.00
_cell.angle_gamma   90.00
#
_symmetry.space_group_name_H-M   'P 1'
#
loop_
_entity.id
_entity.type
_entity.pdbx_description
1 polymer ?
#
loop_
_entity_poly.entity_id
_entity_poly.type
_entity_poly.pdbx_seq_one_letter_code
_entity_poly.pdbx_strand_id
1 'polypeptide(L)'
;MAVPTINLKTHTKLALGYFVLAALLGCVLRFFRVFEIPVTYKFIVHAHSHIALLGWVYLALTTLLYRLYLSNEKVHKTYRRIFGFTQITLLGMLFTFPFQGYAVFSIIFSTLFLFASYWFSWFFFKHVPLEYSKTPSLKFAKSAIIYLLLSSIGPWALGAIMNTLGATSIWYRLAIYFYLHFLYNGWMIMVLMAVFLHILEKQRHILPQRSFNRIFLGLNLGIVFTFFLFIS
;
A
#
# COMPACT_ATOMS: atom_id res chain seq x y z
N MET A 1 -2.41 25.48 -24.55
CA MET A 1 -2.21 25.41 -23.09
C MET A 1 -1.48 24.11 -22.76
N ALA A 2 -0.26 24.19 -22.21
CA ALA A 2 0.49 23.01 -21.80
C ALA A 2 -0.29 22.28 -20.69
N VAL A 3 -0.66 21.03 -20.95
CA VAL A 3 -1.26 20.15 -19.93
C VAL A 3 -0.22 20.04 -18.80
N PRO A 4 -0.55 20.37 -17.54
CA PRO A 4 0.41 20.28 -16.45
C PRO A 4 0.81 18.81 -16.28
N THR A 5 1.98 18.46 -16.79
CA THR A 5 2.56 17.12 -16.65
C THR A 5 2.95 16.94 -15.19
N ILE A 6 2.41 15.90 -14.54
CA ILE A 6 2.85 15.53 -13.19
C ILE A 6 4.34 15.22 -13.20
N ASN A 7 5.09 15.88 -12.33
CA ASN A 7 6.51 15.58 -12.16
C ASN A 7 6.69 14.29 -11.35
N LEU A 8 6.66 13.16 -12.05
CA LEU A 8 6.87 11.84 -11.45
C LEU A 8 8.20 11.73 -10.71
N LYS A 9 9.24 12.51 -11.10
CA LYS A 9 10.51 12.54 -10.37
C LYS A 9 10.33 13.04 -8.94
N THR A 10 9.47 14.03 -8.73
CA THR A 10 9.14 14.53 -7.39
C THR A 10 8.45 13.47 -6.55
N HIS A 11 7.55 12.69 -7.15
CA HIS A 11 6.83 11.62 -6.44
C HIS A 11 7.79 10.50 -6.01
N THR A 12 8.71 10.09 -6.88
CA THR A 12 9.76 9.13 -6.54
C THR A 12 10.71 9.65 -5.46
N LYS A 13 11.10 10.93 -5.53
CA LYS A 13 11.90 11.57 -4.47
C LYS A 13 11.18 11.59 -3.13
N LEU A 14 9.89 11.89 -3.10
CA LEU A 14 9.08 11.86 -1.88
C LEU A 14 8.99 10.45 -1.30
N ALA A 15 8.74 9.44 -2.14
CA ALA A 15 8.78 8.05 -1.71
C ALA A 15 10.16 7.74 -1.07
N LEU A 16 11.26 8.06 -1.76
CA LEU A 16 12.62 7.83 -1.23
C LEU A 16 12.87 8.59 0.09
N GLY A 17 12.30 9.78 0.23
CA GLY A 17 12.30 10.52 1.49
C GLY A 17 11.64 9.73 2.62
N TYR A 18 10.44 9.17 2.39
CA TYR A 18 9.79 8.29 3.37
C TYR A 18 10.57 7.01 3.64
N PHE A 19 11.28 6.45 2.66
CA PHE A 19 12.16 5.31 2.87
C PHE A 19 13.31 5.65 3.83
N VAL A 20 13.97 6.79 3.62
CA VAL A 20 15.04 7.25 4.51
C VAL A 20 14.48 7.50 5.91
N LEU A 21 13.32 8.16 6.04
CA LEU A 21 12.66 8.36 7.33
C LEU A 21 12.31 7.04 8.02
N ALA A 22 11.75 6.08 7.29
CA ALA A 22 11.48 4.74 7.80
C ALA A 22 12.76 4.05 8.27
N ALA A 23 13.85 4.13 7.50
CA ALA A 23 15.14 3.56 7.89
C ALA A 23 15.69 4.21 9.16
N LEU A 24 15.62 5.55 9.29
CA LEU A 24 16.02 6.28 10.48
C LEU A 24 15.20 5.85 11.71
N LEU A 25 13.87 5.76 11.58
CA LEU A 25 13.00 5.23 12.65
C LEU A 25 13.37 3.79 13.02
N GLY A 26 13.74 2.96 12.04
CA GLY A 26 14.22 1.60 12.25
C GLY A 26 15.56 1.56 13.01
N CYS A 27 16.48 2.49 12.73
CA CYS A 27 17.70 2.66 13.52
C CYS A 27 17.39 3.05 14.96
N VAL A 28 16.48 4.01 15.17
CA VAL A 28 16.03 4.42 16.51
C VAL A 28 15.49 3.20 17.29
N LEU A 29 14.65 2.36 16.68
CA LEU A 29 14.14 1.13 17.29
C LEU A 29 15.24 0.16 17.73
N ARG A 30 16.38 0.11 17.03
CA ARG A 30 17.53 -0.69 17.46
C ARG A 30 18.29 -0.04 18.61
N PHE A 31 18.42 1.29 18.61
CA PHE A 31 19.06 2.03 19.69
C PHE A 31 18.31 1.95 21.02
N PHE A 32 16.99 1.72 21.02
CA PHE A 32 16.22 1.42 22.23
C PHE A 32 16.76 0.23 23.05
N ARG A 33 17.53 -0.68 22.42
CA ARG A 33 18.16 -1.81 23.14
C ARG A 33 19.44 -1.42 23.88
N VAL A 34 20.01 -0.27 23.54
CA VAL A 34 21.33 0.19 24.03
C VAL A 34 21.17 1.45 24.88
N PHE A 35 20.19 2.30 24.57
CA PHE A 35 19.94 3.57 25.23
C PHE A 35 18.52 3.64 25.78
N GLU A 36 18.37 4.23 26.97
CA GLU A 36 17.08 4.60 27.53
C GLU A 36 16.58 5.88 26.87
N ILE A 37 15.78 5.71 25.82
CA ILE A 37 15.16 6.83 25.10
C ILE A 37 13.83 7.16 25.80
N PRO A 38 13.56 8.43 26.17
CA PRO A 38 12.34 8.83 26.88
C PRO A 38 11.11 8.91 25.95
N VAL A 39 10.90 7.88 25.13
CA VAL A 39 9.77 7.76 24.19
C VAL A 39 9.24 6.32 24.25
N THR A 40 7.93 6.15 24.20
CA THR A 40 7.33 4.81 24.22
C THR A 40 7.71 4.02 22.96
N TYR A 41 8.41 2.89 23.13
CA TYR A 41 8.85 2.02 22.02
C TYR A 41 7.72 1.71 21.01
N LYS A 42 6.51 1.39 21.49
CA LYS A 42 5.35 1.09 20.64
C LYS A 42 4.99 2.24 19.69
N PHE A 43 5.16 3.50 20.11
CA PHE A 43 4.81 4.67 19.30
C PHE A 43 5.72 4.77 18.07
N ILE A 44 7.02 4.56 18.27
CA ILE A 44 8.00 4.52 17.19
C ILE A 44 7.77 3.31 16.28
N VAL A 45 7.39 2.15 16.82
CA VAL A 45 7.05 0.97 16.01
C VAL A 45 5.87 1.27 15.08
N HIS A 46 4.81 1.90 15.58
CA HIS A 46 3.67 2.28 14.75
C HIS A 46 4.07 3.32 13.68
N ALA A 47 4.82 4.36 14.05
CA ALA A 47 5.31 5.33 13.08
C ALA A 47 6.18 4.69 11.99
N HIS A 48 7.13 3.83 12.38
CA HIS A 48 8.01 3.13 11.45
C HIS A 48 7.23 2.27 10.46
N SER A 49 6.30 1.43 10.95
CA SER A 49 5.56 0.51 10.08
C SER A 49 4.63 1.23 9.12
N HIS A 50 3.90 2.27 9.58
CA HIS A 50 3.03 3.07 8.72
C HIS A 50 3.82 3.84 7.67
N ILE A 51 4.97 4.42 8.02
CA ILE A 51 5.77 5.20 7.06
C ILE A 51 6.52 4.28 6.09
N ALA A 52 6.97 3.12 6.52
CA ALA A 52 7.58 2.13 5.64
C ALA A 52 6.56 1.57 4.62
N LEU A 53 5.39 1.16 5.08
CA LEU A 53 4.38 0.51 4.24
C LEU A 53 3.57 1.50 3.41
N LEU A 54 3.01 2.51 4.06
CA LEU A 54 2.09 3.45 3.44
C LEU A 54 2.83 4.64 2.83
N GLY A 55 3.89 5.10 3.51
CA GLY A 55 4.71 6.22 3.05
C GLY A 55 5.63 5.84 1.89
N TRP A 56 6.44 4.80 2.04
CA TRP A 56 7.35 4.37 0.98
C TRP A 56 6.69 3.45 -0.04
N VAL A 57 6.29 2.25 0.38
CA VAL A 57 5.88 1.19 -0.56
C VAL A 57 4.62 1.57 -1.32
N TYR A 58 3.55 1.95 -0.62
CA TYR A 58 2.29 2.30 -1.27
C TYR A 58 2.45 3.47 -2.23
N LEU A 59 3.16 4.55 -1.85
CA LEU A 59 3.42 5.66 -2.77
C LEU A 59 4.22 5.23 -4.00
N ALA A 60 5.26 4.42 -3.81
CA ALA A 60 6.09 3.94 -4.92
C ALA A 60 5.26 3.11 -5.90
N LEU A 61 4.49 2.14 -5.40
CA LEU A 61 3.68 1.22 -6.19
C LEU A 61 2.51 1.92 -6.89
N THR A 62 1.79 2.80 -6.20
CA THR A 62 0.69 3.57 -6.82
C THR A 62 1.18 4.56 -7.86
N THR A 63 2.33 5.20 -7.63
CA THR A 63 2.99 6.07 -8.63
C THR A 63 3.43 5.28 -9.85
N LEU A 64 3.92 4.07 -9.64
CA LEU A 64 4.32 3.18 -10.73
C LEU A 64 3.12 2.73 -11.56
N LEU A 65 2.04 2.26 -10.91
CA LEU A 65 0.79 1.94 -11.60
C LEU A 65 0.24 3.13 -12.39
N TYR A 66 0.26 4.32 -11.81
CA TYR A 66 -0.15 5.54 -12.50
C TYR A 66 0.72 5.82 -13.73
N ARG A 67 2.04 5.70 -13.61
CA ARG A 67 2.97 5.90 -14.73
C ARG A 67 2.78 4.88 -15.85
N LEU A 68 2.49 3.63 -15.52
CA LEU A 68 2.37 2.55 -16.51
C LEU A 68 1.06 2.62 -17.29
N TYR A 69 -0.07 2.88 -16.62
CA TYR A 69 -1.39 2.73 -17.23
C TYR A 69 -2.14 4.04 -17.47
N LEU A 70 -1.79 5.14 -16.79
CA LEU A 70 -2.63 6.35 -16.73
C LEU A 70 -1.89 7.65 -17.09
N SER A 71 -0.60 7.59 -17.40
CA SER A 71 0.20 8.79 -17.70
C SER A 71 -0.27 9.55 -18.93
N ASN A 72 -0.96 8.88 -19.86
CA ASN A 72 -1.37 9.46 -21.14
C ASN A 72 -2.85 9.89 -21.16
N GLU A 73 -3.63 9.51 -20.13
CA GLU A 73 -5.09 9.62 -20.11
C GLU A 73 -5.63 11.01 -19.71
N LYS A 74 -4.79 12.06 -19.70
CA LYS A 74 -5.15 13.44 -19.28
C LYS A 74 -5.80 13.55 -17.88
N VAL A 75 -5.69 12.53 -17.03
CA VAL A 75 -6.30 12.44 -15.69
C VAL A 75 -5.42 13.02 -14.56
N HIS A 76 -4.44 13.84 -14.92
CA HIS A 76 -3.41 14.35 -14.02
C HIS A 76 -3.98 15.13 -12.82
N LYS A 77 -5.04 15.92 -13.04
CA LYS A 77 -5.61 16.78 -11.99
C LYS A 77 -6.22 15.97 -10.85
N THR A 78 -6.94 14.90 -11.17
CA THR A 78 -7.57 14.01 -10.19
C THR A 78 -6.51 13.23 -9.43
N TYR A 79 -5.53 12.65 -10.13
CA TYR A 79 -4.43 11.93 -9.48
C TYR A 79 -3.63 12.85 -8.54
N ARG A 80 -3.34 14.09 -8.93
CA ARG A 80 -2.65 15.05 -8.07
C ARG A 80 -3.42 15.35 -6.79
N ARG A 81 -4.76 15.42 -6.84
CA ARG A 81 -5.60 15.58 -5.63
C ARG A 81 -5.52 14.36 -4.72
N ILE A 82 -5.63 13.16 -5.28
CA ILE A 82 -5.50 11.90 -4.53
C ILE A 82 -4.11 11.80 -3.88
N PHE A 83 -3.05 12.09 -4.64
CA PHE A 83 -1.69 12.08 -4.16
C PHE A 83 -1.48 13.10 -3.03
N GLY A 84 -1.92 14.36 -3.22
CA GLY A 84 -1.82 15.40 -2.21
C GLY A 84 -2.57 15.05 -0.92
N PHE A 85 -3.79 14.51 -1.04
CA PHE A 85 -4.57 14.02 0.09
C PHE A 85 -3.84 12.88 0.82
N THR A 86 -3.23 11.95 0.08
CA THR A 86 -2.40 10.88 0.66
C THR A 86 -1.17 11.45 1.38
N GLN A 87 -0.52 12.50 0.88
CA GLN A 87 0.61 13.12 1.58
C GLN A 87 0.18 13.71 2.93
N ILE A 88 -0.97 14.39 2.97
CA ILE A 88 -1.50 14.98 4.21
C ILE A 88 -1.74 13.88 5.25
N THR A 89 -2.31 12.74 4.86
CA THR A 89 -2.56 11.65 5.80
C THR A 89 -1.26 10.98 6.28
N LEU A 90 -0.28 10.81 5.39
CA LEU A 90 1.04 10.26 5.74
C LEU A 90 1.83 11.16 6.70
N LEU A 91 1.87 12.47 6.42
CA LEU A 91 2.49 13.43 7.32
C LEU A 91 1.75 13.50 8.66
N GLY A 92 0.41 13.48 8.63
CA GLY A 92 -0.42 13.38 9.82
C GLY A 92 -0.01 12.18 10.69
N MET A 93 0.06 10.98 10.10
CA MET A 93 0.52 9.78 10.80
C MET A 93 1.98 9.90 11.29
N LEU A 94 2.88 10.47 10.50
CA LEU A 94 4.29 10.66 10.88
C LEU A 94 4.43 11.52 12.14
N PHE A 95 3.60 12.55 12.31
CA PHE A 95 3.65 13.44 13.47
C PHE A 95 2.74 12.99 14.62
N THR A 96 1.64 12.27 14.38
CA THR A 96 0.77 11.86 15.49
C THR A 96 1.26 10.59 16.17
N PHE A 97 1.79 9.61 15.42
CA PHE A 97 2.22 8.34 16.02
C PHE A 97 3.38 8.48 17.02
N PRO A 98 4.48 9.20 16.74
CA PRO A 98 5.60 9.31 17.70
C PRO A 98 5.24 10.09 18.97
N PHE A 99 4.34 11.07 18.86
CA PHE A 99 4.04 12.01 19.95
C PHE A 99 2.81 11.59 20.79
N GLN A 100 1.77 11.05 20.14
CA GLN A 100 0.51 10.68 20.80
C GLN A 100 0.27 9.17 20.77
N GLY A 101 1.05 8.41 20.02
CA GLY A 101 0.87 6.98 19.88
C GLY A 101 -0.38 6.59 19.10
N TYR A 102 -0.98 5.46 19.48
CA TYR A 102 -2.26 4.99 18.94
C TYR A 102 -3.43 5.74 19.59
N ALA A 103 -3.49 7.05 19.35
CA ALA A 103 -4.53 7.94 19.86
C ALA A 103 -5.50 8.36 18.75
N VAL A 104 -6.56 9.10 19.12
CA VAL A 104 -7.66 9.51 18.23
C VAL A 104 -7.15 10.14 16.93
N PHE A 105 -6.19 11.05 16.99
CA PHE A 105 -5.65 11.70 15.78
C PHE A 105 -4.91 10.72 14.85
N SER A 106 -4.12 9.80 15.39
CA SER A 106 -3.45 8.76 14.60
C SER A 106 -4.46 7.82 13.93
N ILE A 107 -5.56 7.51 14.62
CA ILE A 107 -6.67 6.73 14.05
C ILE A 107 -7.33 7.52 12.92
N ILE A 108 -7.67 8.79 13.15
CA ILE A 108 -8.28 9.66 12.13
C ILE A 108 -7.43 9.70 10.86
N PHE A 109 -6.12 9.97 10.96
CA PHE A 109 -5.25 10.02 9.78
C PHE A 109 -5.11 8.66 9.09
N SER A 110 -5.08 7.56 9.85
CA SER A 110 -5.07 6.20 9.29
C SER A 110 -6.37 5.87 8.55
N THR A 111 -7.52 6.27 9.10
CA THR A 111 -8.83 6.11 8.45
C THR A 111 -8.96 6.99 7.21
N LEU A 112 -8.48 8.24 7.26
CA LEU A 112 -8.42 9.12 6.09
C LEU A 112 -7.53 8.52 5.00
N PHE A 113 -6.43 7.85 5.37
CA PHE A 113 -5.61 7.12 4.41
C PHE A 113 -6.37 5.96 3.75
N LEU A 114 -7.20 5.22 4.49
CA LEU A 114 -8.06 4.19 3.88
C LEU A 114 -8.99 4.80 2.82
N PHE A 115 -9.63 5.93 3.12
CA PHE A 115 -10.43 6.65 2.13
C PHE A 115 -9.60 7.11 0.92
N ALA A 116 -8.37 7.58 1.14
CA ALA A 116 -7.45 7.92 0.04
C ALA A 116 -7.15 6.69 -0.84
N SER A 117 -6.95 5.53 -0.23
CA SER A 117 -6.72 4.27 -0.92
C SER A 117 -7.93 3.83 -1.74
N TYR A 118 -9.15 4.00 -1.22
CA TYR A 118 -10.39 3.67 -1.93
C TYR A 118 -10.61 4.62 -3.10
N TRP A 119 -10.31 5.90 -2.91
CA TRP A 119 -10.39 6.89 -3.96
C TRP A 119 -9.39 6.58 -5.08
N PHE A 120 -8.15 6.20 -4.76
CA PHE A 120 -7.17 5.74 -5.74
C PHE A 120 -7.66 4.49 -6.49
N SER A 121 -8.18 3.49 -5.78
CA SER A 121 -8.70 2.25 -6.38
C SER A 121 -9.81 2.52 -7.38
N TRP A 122 -10.82 3.32 -6.99
CA TRP A 122 -11.89 3.74 -7.89
C TRP A 122 -11.36 4.52 -9.09
N PHE A 123 -10.44 5.46 -8.85
CA PHE A 123 -9.81 6.25 -9.90
C PHE A 123 -9.10 5.37 -10.92
N PHE A 124 -8.34 4.37 -10.46
CA PHE A 124 -7.63 3.43 -11.33
C PHE A 124 -8.61 2.60 -12.16
N PHE A 125 -9.60 1.95 -11.54
CA PHE A 125 -10.55 1.13 -12.29
C PHE A 125 -11.37 1.91 -13.32
N LYS A 126 -11.68 3.18 -13.03
CA LYS A 126 -12.48 4.03 -13.92
C LYS A 126 -11.71 4.56 -15.13
N HIS A 127 -10.42 4.85 -14.99
CA HIS A 127 -9.65 5.56 -16.01
C HIS A 127 -8.63 4.70 -16.75
N VAL A 128 -8.49 3.41 -16.41
CA VAL A 128 -7.66 2.50 -17.20
C VAL A 128 -8.22 2.41 -18.62
N PRO A 129 -7.41 2.67 -19.66
CA PRO A 129 -7.90 2.67 -21.03
C PRO A 129 -8.17 1.24 -21.52
N LEU A 130 -9.14 1.13 -22.43
CA LEU A 130 -9.58 -0.15 -23.00
C LEU A 130 -8.47 -0.89 -23.77
N GLU A 131 -7.45 -0.17 -24.23
CA GLU A 131 -6.26 -0.74 -24.89
C GLU A 131 -5.56 -1.79 -24.01
N TYR A 132 -5.45 -1.53 -22.71
CA TYR A 132 -4.86 -2.49 -21.77
C TYR A 132 -5.83 -3.60 -21.33
N SER A 133 -7.11 -3.56 -21.74
CA SER A 133 -8.15 -4.47 -21.22
C SER A 133 -7.84 -5.94 -21.46
N LYS A 134 -7.06 -6.27 -22.49
CA LYS A 134 -6.64 -7.65 -22.81
C LYS A 134 -5.24 -8.00 -22.30
N THR A 135 -4.55 -7.07 -21.65
CA THR A 135 -3.16 -7.29 -21.20
C THR A 135 -3.11 -8.12 -19.91
N PRO A 136 -2.29 -9.18 -19.87
CA PRO A 136 -1.91 -9.91 -18.66
C PRO A 136 -1.54 -9.01 -17.49
N SER A 137 -0.71 -8.00 -17.74
CA SER A 137 -0.21 -7.04 -16.75
C SER A 137 -1.33 -6.29 -16.03
N LEU A 138 -2.36 -5.84 -16.76
CA LEU A 138 -3.50 -5.15 -16.17
C LEU A 138 -4.31 -6.05 -15.23
N LYS A 139 -4.46 -7.34 -15.55
CA LYS A 139 -5.20 -8.29 -14.68
C LYS A 139 -4.53 -8.41 -13.31
N PHE A 140 -3.20 -8.48 -13.28
CA PHE A 140 -2.42 -8.45 -12.04
C PHE A 140 -2.56 -7.12 -11.30
N ALA A 141 -2.49 -5.98 -12.00
CA ALA A 141 -2.66 -4.67 -11.39
C ALA A 141 -4.05 -4.51 -10.74
N LYS A 142 -5.11 -4.93 -11.44
CA LYS A 142 -6.49 -4.92 -10.93
C LYS A 142 -6.64 -5.83 -9.70
N SER A 143 -6.10 -7.04 -9.76
CA SER A 143 -6.11 -7.98 -8.63
C SER A 143 -5.33 -7.45 -7.44
N ALA A 144 -4.18 -6.79 -7.66
CA ALA A 144 -3.42 -6.15 -6.61
C ALA A 144 -4.27 -5.11 -5.86
N ILE A 145 -4.94 -4.22 -6.60
CA ILE A 145 -5.84 -3.21 -6.01
C ILE A 145 -6.99 -3.87 -5.24
N ILE A 146 -7.55 -4.96 -5.73
CA ILE A 146 -8.55 -5.73 -4.98
C ILE A 146 -7.96 -6.25 -3.66
N TYR A 147 -6.74 -6.77 -3.66
CA TYR A 147 -6.06 -7.20 -2.43
C TYR A 147 -5.78 -6.05 -1.47
N LEU A 148 -5.45 -4.86 -1.98
CA LEU A 148 -5.31 -3.65 -1.16
C LEU A 148 -6.65 -3.33 -0.47
N LEU A 149 -7.75 -3.32 -1.22
CA LEU A 149 -9.09 -3.11 -0.65
C LEU A 149 -9.47 -4.22 0.34
N LEU A 150 -9.19 -5.48 0.03
CA LEU A 150 -9.43 -6.60 0.91
C LEU A 150 -8.64 -6.46 2.22
N SER A 151 -7.36 -6.09 2.16
CA SER A 151 -6.52 -5.89 3.34
C SER A 151 -7.12 -4.86 4.31
N SER A 152 -7.80 -3.83 3.79
CA SER A 152 -8.40 -2.77 4.61
C SER A 152 -9.51 -3.24 5.56
N ILE A 153 -10.06 -4.44 5.35
CA ILE A 153 -10.98 -5.07 6.32
C ILE A 153 -10.28 -5.27 7.67
N GLY A 154 -8.97 -5.55 7.67
CA GLY A 154 -8.18 -5.73 8.89
C GLY A 154 -8.22 -4.50 9.81
N PRO A 155 -7.83 -3.29 9.35
CA PRO A 155 -7.93 -2.07 10.14
C PRO A 155 -9.36 -1.72 10.59
N TRP A 156 -10.38 -1.96 9.76
CA TRP A 156 -11.78 -1.76 10.17
C TRP A 156 -12.17 -2.70 11.32
N ALA A 157 -11.80 -3.99 11.20
CA ALA A 157 -12.00 -4.97 12.27
C ALA A 157 -11.19 -4.59 13.52
N LEU A 158 -9.95 -4.10 13.36
CA LEU A 158 -9.10 -3.67 14.47
C LEU A 158 -9.76 -2.54 15.28
N GLY A 159 -10.35 -1.56 14.60
CA GLY A 159 -11.10 -0.47 15.25
C GLY A 159 -12.27 -0.99 16.09
N ALA A 160 -13.04 -1.96 15.58
CA ALA A 160 -14.15 -2.57 16.32
C ALA A 160 -13.68 -3.46 17.48
N ILE A 161 -12.64 -4.26 17.28
CA ILE A 161 -12.08 -5.19 18.27
C ILE A 161 -11.49 -4.42 19.45
N MET A 162 -10.80 -3.30 19.20
CA MET A 162 -10.24 -2.49 20.28
C MET A 162 -11.30 -1.93 21.24
N ASN A 163 -12.51 -1.66 20.75
CA ASN A 163 -13.62 -1.16 21.58
C ASN A 163 -14.40 -2.26 22.30
N THR A 164 -14.33 -3.51 21.85
CA THR A 164 -15.18 -4.61 22.37
C THR A 164 -14.38 -5.68 23.12
N LEU A 165 -13.26 -6.14 22.55
CA LEU A 165 -12.51 -7.31 23.02
C LEU A 165 -11.12 -6.96 23.57
N GLY A 166 -10.64 -5.75 23.32
CA GLY A 166 -9.35 -5.25 23.78
C GLY A 166 -8.13 -5.77 23.00
N ALA A 167 -6.97 -5.16 23.26
CA ALA A 167 -5.73 -5.39 22.51
C ALA A 167 -5.01 -6.72 22.81
N THR A 168 -5.41 -7.44 23.86
CA THR A 168 -4.83 -8.74 24.24
C THR A 168 -5.50 -9.93 23.54
N SER A 169 -6.65 -9.68 22.92
CA SER A 169 -7.45 -10.69 22.24
C SER A 169 -6.72 -11.35 21.06
N ILE A 170 -7.02 -12.62 20.80
CA ILE A 170 -6.54 -13.31 19.61
C ILE A 170 -7.06 -12.64 18.33
N TRP A 171 -8.27 -12.09 18.38
CA TRP A 171 -8.88 -11.36 17.28
C TRP A 171 -8.08 -10.11 16.89
N TYR A 172 -7.47 -9.43 17.86
CA TYR A 172 -6.60 -8.28 17.61
C TYR A 172 -5.37 -8.69 16.79
N ARG A 173 -4.71 -9.79 17.18
CA ARG A 173 -3.55 -10.33 16.46
C ARG A 173 -3.93 -10.82 15.06
N LEU A 174 -5.08 -11.50 14.94
CA LEU A 174 -5.57 -12.00 13.67
C LEU A 174 -5.91 -10.88 12.69
N ALA A 175 -6.52 -9.78 13.16
CA ALA A 175 -6.85 -8.63 12.32
C ALA A 175 -5.59 -7.92 11.78
N ILE A 176 -4.56 -7.75 12.62
CA ILE A 176 -3.25 -7.22 12.18
C ILE A 176 -2.60 -8.16 11.17
N TYR A 177 -2.59 -9.47 11.45
CA TYR A 177 -2.00 -10.45 10.54
C TYR A 177 -2.72 -10.46 9.19
N PHE A 178 -4.06 -10.48 9.18
CA PHE A 178 -4.86 -10.39 7.97
C PHE A 178 -4.52 -9.15 7.15
N TYR A 179 -4.44 -7.99 7.81
CA TYR A 179 -4.06 -6.74 7.15
C TYR A 179 -2.69 -6.85 6.46
N LEU A 180 -1.66 -7.24 7.22
CA LEU A 180 -0.30 -7.30 6.70
C LEU A 180 -0.16 -8.38 5.63
N HIS A 181 -0.79 -9.54 5.80
CA HIS A 181 -0.73 -10.64 4.83
C HIS A 181 -1.24 -10.22 3.46
N PHE A 182 -2.44 -9.66 3.38
CA PHE A 182 -3.00 -9.23 2.10
C PHE A 182 -2.35 -7.95 1.56
N LEU A 183 -1.78 -7.11 2.41
CA LEU A 183 -1.03 -5.93 1.97
C LEU A 183 0.32 -6.32 1.36
N TYR A 184 1.11 -7.18 2.01
CA TYR A 184 2.40 -7.63 1.52
C TYR A 184 2.24 -8.67 0.40
N ASN A 185 1.63 -9.81 0.70
CA ASN A 185 1.57 -10.94 -0.22
C ASN A 185 0.55 -10.71 -1.34
N GLY A 186 -0.53 -9.98 -1.07
CA GLY A 186 -1.53 -9.61 -2.06
C GLY A 186 -1.10 -8.38 -2.85
N TRP A 187 -1.24 -7.19 -2.24
CA TRP A 187 -1.03 -5.93 -2.93
C TRP A 187 0.38 -5.78 -3.50
N MET A 188 1.44 -5.90 -2.68
CA MET A 188 2.80 -5.60 -3.16
C MET A 188 3.28 -6.56 -4.24
N ILE A 189 3.19 -7.89 -3.98
CA ILE A 189 3.66 -8.90 -4.93
C ILE A 189 2.89 -8.81 -6.25
N MET A 190 1.57 -8.61 -6.20
CA MET A 190 0.76 -8.54 -7.41
C MET A 190 1.05 -7.26 -8.23
N VAL A 191 1.35 -6.11 -7.59
CA VAL A 191 1.82 -4.93 -8.34
C VAL A 191 3.19 -5.19 -8.96
N LEU A 192 4.14 -5.78 -8.23
CA LEU A 192 5.46 -6.09 -8.79
C LEU A 192 5.36 -7.04 -9.99
N MET A 193 4.50 -8.05 -9.91
CA MET A 193 4.21 -8.95 -11.04
C MET A 193 3.57 -8.19 -12.21
N ALA A 194 2.62 -7.30 -11.94
CA ALA A 194 2.01 -6.46 -12.98
C ALA A 194 3.04 -5.59 -13.71
N VAL A 195 3.98 -5.00 -12.97
CA VAL A 195 5.07 -4.19 -13.52
C VAL A 195 6.01 -5.03 -14.36
N PHE A 196 6.43 -6.19 -13.84
CA PHE A 196 7.31 -7.11 -14.53
C PHE A 196 6.69 -7.57 -15.86
N LEU A 197 5.42 -7.98 -15.84
CA LEU A 197 4.69 -8.38 -17.05
C LEU A 197 4.53 -7.22 -18.04
N HIS A 198 4.26 -6.01 -17.57
CA HIS A 198 4.16 -4.84 -18.44
C HIS A 198 5.49 -4.55 -19.17
N ILE A 199 6.64 -4.76 -18.51
CA ILE A 199 7.96 -4.61 -19.13
C ILE A 199 8.17 -5.68 -20.22
N LEU A 200 7.81 -6.93 -19.94
CA LEU A 200 7.90 -8.02 -20.93
C LEU A 200 6.98 -7.80 -22.14
N GLU A 201 5.76 -7.34 -21.90
CA GLU A 201 4.80 -6.98 -22.95
C GLU A 201 5.36 -5.88 -23.86
N LYS A 202 6.01 -4.84 -23.30
CA LYS A 202 6.68 -3.79 -24.08
C LYS A 202 7.87 -4.30 -24.89
N GLN A 203 8.57 -5.32 -24.40
CA GLN A 203 9.65 -6.00 -25.12
C GLN A 203 9.13 -7.00 -26.17
N ARG A 204 7.82 -7.05 -26.41
CA ARG A 204 7.14 -7.99 -27.33
C ARG A 204 7.30 -9.46 -26.95
N HIS A 205 7.67 -9.75 -25.70
CA HIS A 205 7.62 -11.11 -25.17
C HIS A 205 6.19 -11.42 -24.74
N ILE A 206 5.42 -12.03 -25.65
CA ILE A 206 4.05 -12.43 -25.40
C ILE A 206 4.06 -13.79 -24.69
N LEU A 207 3.67 -13.80 -23.41
CA LEU A 207 3.49 -15.05 -22.68
C LEU A 207 2.29 -15.83 -23.24
N PRO A 208 2.41 -17.16 -23.43
CA PRO A 208 1.28 -18.00 -23.79
C PRO A 208 0.17 -17.89 -22.73
N GLN A 209 -1.08 -17.69 -23.18
CA GLN A 209 -2.24 -17.49 -22.30
C GLN A 209 -2.39 -18.59 -21.22
N ARG A 210 -2.04 -19.85 -21.56
CA ARG A 210 -2.07 -20.98 -20.63
C ARG A 210 -1.05 -20.87 -19.49
N SER A 211 0.16 -20.39 -19.78
CA SER A 211 1.21 -20.18 -18.78
C SER A 211 0.84 -19.00 -17.88
N PHE A 212 0.33 -17.92 -18.47
CA PHE A 212 -0.20 -16.78 -17.72
C PHE A 212 -1.32 -17.17 -16.74
N ASN A 213 -2.35 -17.89 -17.20
CA ASN A 213 -3.46 -18.28 -16.34
C ASN A 213 -3.00 -19.18 -15.18
N ARG A 214 -2.03 -20.07 -15.40
CA ARG A 214 -1.44 -20.90 -14.35
C ARG A 214 -0.67 -20.08 -13.32
N ILE A 215 0.17 -19.14 -13.76
CA ILE A 215 0.92 -18.25 -12.85
C ILE A 215 -0.05 -17.38 -12.05
N PHE A 216 -1.06 -16.79 -12.71
CA PHE A 216 -2.07 -15.99 -12.05
C PHE A 216 -2.85 -16.79 -11.01
N LEU A 217 -3.36 -17.97 -11.39
CA LEU A 217 -4.10 -18.82 -10.46
C LEU A 217 -3.22 -19.31 -9.32
N GLY A 218 -2.00 -19.76 -9.61
CA GLY A 218 -1.04 -20.24 -8.61
C GLY A 218 -0.67 -19.17 -7.58
N LEU A 219 -0.46 -17.92 -8.02
CA LEU A 219 -0.19 -16.80 -7.11
C LEU A 219 -1.41 -16.47 -6.25
N ASN A 220 -2.60 -16.35 -6.84
CA ASN A 220 -3.82 -16.05 -6.06
C ASN A 220 -4.13 -17.15 -5.04
N LEU A 221 -4.05 -18.43 -5.46
CA LEU A 221 -4.22 -19.57 -4.57
C LEU A 221 -3.13 -19.60 -3.49
N GLY A 222 -1.88 -19.33 -3.85
CA GLY A 222 -0.76 -19.25 -2.90
C GLY A 222 -1.00 -18.18 -1.83
N ILE A 223 -1.42 -16.98 -2.22
CA ILE A 223 -1.75 -15.89 -1.29
C ILE A 223 -2.89 -16.30 -0.36
N VAL A 224 -3.93 -16.94 -0.88
CA VAL A 224 -5.07 -17.38 -0.05
C VAL A 224 -4.69 -18.52 0.89
N PHE A 225 -3.98 -19.55 0.42
CA PHE A 225 -3.61 -20.71 1.24
C PHE A 225 -2.56 -20.38 2.31
N THR A 226 -1.61 -19.49 2.01
CA THR A 226 -0.60 -19.05 3.00
C THR A 226 -1.21 -18.25 4.15
N PHE A 227 -2.38 -17.64 3.95
CA PHE A 227 -3.13 -17.04 5.06
C PHE A 227 -3.61 -18.10 6.06
N PHE A 228 -4.15 -19.21 5.56
CA PHE A 228 -4.68 -20.30 6.40
C PHE A 228 -3.60 -21.05 7.16
N LEU A 229 -2.38 -21.14 6.62
CA LEU A 229 -1.24 -21.77 7.31
C LEU A 229 -0.86 -21.09 8.63
N PHE A 230 -1.22 -19.83 8.84
CA PHE A 230 -0.97 -19.13 10.10
C PHE A 230 -2.12 -19.30 11.10
N ILE A 231 -3.31 -19.67 10.63
CA ILE A 231 -4.49 -19.89 11.48
C ILE A 231 -4.47 -21.29 12.10
N SER A 232 -3.81 -22.25 11.44
CA SER A 232 -3.56 -23.62 11.94
C SER A 232 -2.42 -23.67 12.94
#